data_AF-A0A1R3T7K9-F1
#
_entry.id   AF-A0A1R3T7K9-F1
#
_cell.length_a   1.000
_cell.length_b   1.000
_cell.length_c   1.000
_cell.angle_alpha   90.00
_cell.angle_beta   90.00
_cell.angle_gamma   90.00
#
_symmetry.space_group_name_H-M   'P 1'
#
loop_
_entity.id
_entity.type
_entity.pdbx_description
1 polymer ?
#
loop_
_entity_poly.entity_id
_entity_poly.type
_entity_poly.pdbx_seq_one_letter_code
_entity_poly.pdbx_strand_id
1 'polypeptide(L)'
;MRCIPMDSIRARRKHYDERLGAALRQLNDAIRDCHKSGLDVDVSTLTMHTQRGPMVQVDLRTFRLDGAPPTLKVVESNNLKLW
;
A
#
# COMPACT_ATOMS: atom_id res chain seq x y z
N MET A 1 17.70 6.46 -33.35
CA MET A 1 17.97 6.15 -31.93
C MET A 1 18.17 7.48 -31.20
N ARG A 2 17.22 7.94 -30.38
CA ARG A 2 17.38 9.23 -29.65
C ARG A 2 17.98 8.95 -28.28
N CYS A 3 19.20 9.41 -28.05
CA CYS A 3 19.82 9.38 -26.74
C CYS A 3 19.07 10.35 -25.82
N ILE A 4 18.36 9.84 -24.81
CA ILE A 4 17.75 10.68 -23.79
C ILE A 4 18.90 11.21 -22.92
N PRO A 5 19.10 12.54 -22.80
CA PRO A 5 20.22 13.08 -22.03
C PRO A 5 20.13 12.59 -20.59
N MET A 6 21.24 12.07 -20.05
CA MET A 6 21.32 11.48 -18.70
C MET A 6 20.79 12.42 -17.61
N ASP A 7 20.98 13.74 -17.78
CA ASP A 7 20.45 14.78 -16.89
C ASP A 7 18.91 14.78 -16.83
N SER A 8 18.23 14.44 -17.92
CA SER A 8 16.77 14.36 -17.96
C SER A 8 16.22 13.12 -17.26
N ILE A 9 16.97 12.00 -17.22
CA ILE A 9 16.56 10.80 -16.47
C ILE A 9 16.68 11.05 -14.97
N ARG A 10 17.79 11.66 -14.54
CA ARG A 10 18.01 12.02 -13.13
C ARG A 10 16.98 13.03 -12.64
N ALA A 11 16.73 14.09 -13.41
CA ALA A 11 15.71 15.09 -13.09
C ALA A 11 14.32 14.47 -13.03
N ARG A 12 13.97 13.59 -13.98
CA ARG A 12 12.68 12.90 -14.00
C ARG A 12 12.51 11.95 -12.81
N ARG A 13 13.55 11.19 -12.44
CA ARG A 13 13.52 10.33 -11.25
C ARG A 13 13.30 11.16 -9.99
N LYS A 14 14.09 12.24 -9.80
CA LYS A 14 13.94 13.16 -8.67
C LYS A 14 12.50 13.72 -8.57
N HIS A 15 11.94 14.18 -9.69
CA HIS A 15 10.57 14.68 -9.73
C HIS A 15 9.53 13.65 -9.26
N TYR A 16 9.64 12.40 -9.73
CA TYR A 16 8.71 11.35 -9.31
C TYR A 16 8.94 10.91 -7.86
N ASP A 17 10.19 10.86 -7.38
CA ASP A 17 10.50 10.56 -5.98
C ASP A 17 9.91 11.63 -5.04
N GLU A 18 10.02 12.91 -5.40
CA GLU A 18 9.42 14.02 -4.65
C GLU A 18 7.89 13.94 -4.62
N ARG A 19 7.27 13.62 -5.76
CA ARG A 19 5.82 13.43 -5.87
C ARG A 19 5.32 12.27 -5.01
N LEU A 20 6.02 11.13 -5.05
CA LEU A 20 5.70 9.98 -4.21
C LEU A 20 5.86 10.32 -2.73
N GLY A 21 6.96 10.99 -2.37
CA GLY A 21 7.19 11.43 -0.99
C GLY A 21 6.10 12.38 -0.48
N ALA A 22 5.59 13.28 -1.31
CA ALA A 22 4.48 14.15 -0.95
C ALA A 22 3.17 13.38 -0.73
N ALA A 23 2.83 12.44 -1.63
CA ALA A 23 1.65 11.60 -1.50
C ALA A 23 1.70 10.72 -0.24
N LEU A 24 2.87 10.13 0.07
CA LEU A 24 3.05 9.31 1.28
C LEU A 24 2.87 10.12 2.57
N ARG A 25 3.29 11.39 2.60
CA ARG A 25 3.03 12.26 3.75
C ARG A 25 1.54 12.49 3.96
N GLN A 26 0.80 12.82 2.89
CA GLN A 26 -0.64 13.02 2.97
C GLN A 26 -1.37 11.73 3.39
N LEU A 27 -0.96 10.58 2.88
CA LEU A 27 -1.49 9.28 3.29
C LEU A 27 -1.26 9.03 4.79
N ASN A 28 -0.04 9.28 5.27
CA ASN A 28 0.29 9.10 6.69
C ASN A 28 -0.56 10.01 7.59
N ASP A 29 -0.81 11.25 7.18
CA ASP A 29 -1.67 12.15 7.93
C ASP A 29 -3.13 11.67 7.93
N ALA A 30 -3.63 11.19 6.80
CA ALA A 30 -4.98 10.60 6.71
C ALA A 30 -5.15 9.35 7.61
N ILE A 31 -4.14 8.48 7.66
CA ILE A 31 -4.15 7.30 8.54
C ILE A 31 -4.18 7.73 10.01
N ARG A 32 -3.37 8.73 10.40
CA ARG A 32 -3.39 9.26 11.77
C ARG A 32 -4.76 9.79 12.15
N ASP A 33 -5.43 10.50 11.24
CA ASP A 33 -6.75 11.05 11.52
C ASP A 33 -7.83 9.96 11.59
N CYS A 34 -7.72 8.88 10.79
CA CYS A 34 -8.55 7.68 10.95
C CYS A 34 -8.38 7.09 12.37
N HIS A 35 -7.14 6.95 12.85
CA HIS A 35 -6.86 6.41 14.18
C HIS A 35 -7.43 7.28 15.30
N LYS A 36 -7.32 8.61 15.20
CA LYS A 36 -7.93 9.54 16.16
C LYS A 36 -9.46 9.41 16.23
N SER A 37 -10.09 8.95 15.14
CA SER A 37 -11.54 8.73 15.08
C SER A 37 -12.01 7.38 15.65
N GLY A 38 -11.09 6.53 16.12
CA GLY A 38 -11.39 5.17 16.58
C GLY A 38 -11.53 4.14 15.46
N LEU A 39 -11.11 4.50 14.24
CA LEU A 39 -11.00 3.59 13.10
C LEU A 39 -9.56 3.12 12.94
N ASP A 40 -9.37 1.96 12.36
CA ASP A 40 -8.07 1.45 11.93
C ASP A 40 -8.08 1.20 10.41
N VAL A 41 -6.91 1.03 9.81
CA VAL A 41 -6.72 0.94 8.35
C VAL A 41 -6.10 -0.39 7.98
N ASP A 42 -6.84 -1.18 7.20
CA ASP A 42 -6.30 -2.37 6.54
C ASP A 42 -5.64 -1.99 5.22
N VAL A 43 -4.47 -2.58 4.96
CA VAL A 43 -3.65 -2.31 3.77
C VAL A 43 -3.43 -3.62 3.04
N SER A 44 -3.91 -3.69 1.80
CA SER A 44 -3.68 -4.83 0.93
C SER A 44 -3.09 -4.39 -0.41
N THR A 45 -2.47 -5.33 -1.10
CA THR A 45 -1.97 -5.12 -2.46
C THR A 45 -2.83 -5.91 -3.43
N LEU A 46 -3.26 -5.23 -4.49
CA LEU A 46 -4.01 -5.82 -5.58
C LEU A 46 -3.13 -5.85 -6.83
N THR A 47 -3.34 -6.86 -7.66
CA THR A 47 -2.77 -6.88 -9.01
C THR A 47 -3.75 -6.22 -9.96
N MET A 48 -3.39 -5.06 -10.50
CA MET A 48 -4.13 -4.40 -11.55
C MET A 48 -3.60 -4.82 -12.92
N HIS A 49 -4.48 -5.30 -13.78
CA HIS A 49 -4.12 -5.67 -15.15
C HIS A 49 -4.18 -4.44 -16.06
N THR A 50 -3.03 -4.06 -16.61
CA THR A 50 -2.92 -2.92 -17.54
C THR A 50 -2.46 -3.40 -18.92
N GLN A 51 -2.57 -2.55 -19.95
CA GLN A 51 -2.02 -2.84 -21.29
C GLN A 51 -0.50 -3.09 -21.28
N ARG A 52 0.22 -2.64 -20.24
CA ARG A 52 1.66 -2.84 -20.06
C ARG A 52 2.01 -4.05 -19.19
N GLY A 53 1.01 -4.83 -18.77
CA GLY A 53 1.15 -5.97 -17.87
C GLY A 53 0.61 -5.72 -16.46
N PRO A 54 0.84 -6.67 -15.53
CA PRO A 54 0.43 -6.56 -14.14
C PRO A 54 1.13 -5.40 -13.44
N MET A 55 0.37 -4.60 -12.67
CA MET A 55 0.88 -3.52 -11.85
C MET A 55 0.32 -3.64 -10.43
N VAL A 56 1.15 -3.34 -9.43
CA VAL A 56 0.72 -3.32 -8.02
C VAL A 56 -0.14 -2.09 -7.78
N GLN A 57 -1.32 -2.31 -7.20
CA GLN A 57 -2.19 -1.28 -6.66
C GLN A 57 -2.27 -1.43 -5.15
N VAL A 58 -2.20 -0.33 -4.41
CA VAL A 58 -2.47 -0.31 -2.96
C VAL A 58 -3.97 -0.14 -2.76
N ASP A 59 -4.59 -1.03 -1.98
CA ASP A 59 -5.99 -0.94 -1.54
C ASP A 59 -6.01 -0.65 -0.04
N LEU A 60 -6.81 0.34 0.36
CA LEU A 60 -6.90 0.85 1.73
C LEU A 60 -8.36 0.83 2.18
N ARG A 61 -8.62 0.23 3.35
CA ARG A 61 -9.98 0.14 3.90
C ARG A 61 -9.97 0.50 5.38
N THR A 62 -10.92 1.33 5.80
CA THR A 62 -11.10 1.66 7.21
C THR A 62 -12.05 0.67 7.87
N PHE A 63 -11.78 0.29 9.12
CA PHE A 63 -12.66 -0.54 9.94
C PHE A 63 -12.73 0.00 11.38
N ARG A 64 -13.76 -0.38 12.14
CA ARG A 64 -13.89 0.02 13.54
C ARG A 64 -13.02 -0.86 14.44
N LEU A 65 -12.33 -0.25 15.40
CA LEU A 65 -11.59 -0.97 16.45
C LEU A 65 -12.54 -1.72 17.39
N ASP A 66 -13.67 -1.11 17.72
CA ASP A 66 -14.72 -1.72 18.54
C ASP A 66 -15.62 -2.61 17.67
N GLY A 67 -15.35 -3.91 17.70
CA GLY A 67 -16.03 -4.93 16.87
C GLY A 67 -15.14 -5.49 15.74
N ALA A 68 -13.87 -5.73 16.04
CA ALA A 68 -12.81 -6.23 15.16
C ALA A 68 -13.30 -6.99 13.91
N PRO A 69 -12.83 -6.65 12.69
CA PRO A 69 -13.04 -7.51 11.54
C PRO A 69 -12.39 -8.89 11.82
N PRO A 70 -13.08 -10.00 11.50
CA PRO A 70 -12.58 -11.33 11.82
C PRO A 70 -11.22 -11.53 11.15
N THR A 71 -10.23 -11.87 11.96
CA THR A 71 -8.89 -12.22 11.47
C THR A 71 -8.99 -13.59 10.82
N LEU A 72 -9.16 -13.66 9.50
CA LEU A 72 -9.00 -14.90 8.75
C LEU A 72 -7.50 -15.24 8.72
N LYS A 73 -7.02 -15.91 9.76
CA LYS A 73 -5.75 -16.63 9.70
C LYS A 73 -6.00 -17.93 8.96
N VAL A 74 -5.45 -18.06 7.75
CA VAL A 74 -5.26 -19.38 7.14
C VAL A 74 -4.23 -20.11 7.99
N VAL A 75 -4.71 -20.96 8.89
CA VAL A 75 -3.88 -21.96 9.55
C VAL A 75 -3.75 -23.09 8.56
N GLU A 76 -2.54 -23.30 8.01
CA GLU A 76 -2.24 -24.57 7.37
C GLU A 76 -2.35 -25.66 8.45
N SER A 77 -3.35 -26.54 8.29
CA SER A 77 -3.67 -27.65 9.21
C SER A 77 -2.61 -28.77 9.19
N ASN A 78 -1.32 -28.44 9.22
CA ASN A 78 -0.26 -29.41 9.38
C ASN A 78 0.57 -29.06 10.62
N ASN A 79 0.32 -29.82 11.70
CA ASN A 79 1.11 -29.91 12.94
C ASN A 79 0.58 -29.22 14.21
N LEU A 80 -0.71 -29.32 14.50
CA LEU A 80 -1.15 -29.30 15.90
C LEU A 80 -1.02 -30.72 16.47
N LYS A 81 0.16 -31.05 17.00
CA LYS A 81 0.28 -32.15 17.99
C LYS A 81 -0.24 -31.61 19.32
N LEU A 82 -1.45 -32.03 19.66
CA LEU A 82 -1.99 -31.98 21.01
C LEU A 82 -1.21 -32.98 21.86
N TRP A 83 -0.29 -32.52 22.70
CA TRP A 83 0.01 -32.99 24.07
C TRP A 83 0.81 -31.90 24.78
#